data_AF-A0A352Q3Q9-F1
#
_entry.id   AF-A0A352Q3Q9-F1
#
_cell.length_a   1.000
_cell.length_b   1.000
_cell.length_c   1.000
_cell.angle_alpha   90.00
_cell.angle_beta   90.00
_cell.angle_gamma   90.00
#
_symmetry.space_group_name_H-M   'P 1'
#
loop_
_entity.id
_entity.type
_entity.pdbx_description
1 polymer ?
#
loop_
_entity_poly.entity_id
_entity_poly.type
_entity_poly.pdbx_seq_one_letter_code
_entity_poly.pdbx_strand_id
1 'polypeptide(L)'
;ERGVLINIASVAAFNAPNGQAVYGASKAGVVGATLPLARDLARYGIRVVTIAPGLFDTPLAGTMDEALTNQLLRRNLFPKRKGRPEEIGALVQHICE
;
A
#
# COMPACT_ATOMS: atom_id res chain seq x y z
N GLU A 1 17.62 11.32 -13.09
CA GLU A 1 16.51 11.62 -12.16
C GLU A 1 16.99 12.53 -11.05
N ARG A 2 16.13 13.39 -10.50
CA ARG A 2 16.45 14.23 -9.34
C ARG A 2 15.90 13.69 -8.02
N GLY A 3 14.90 12.82 -8.09
CA GLY A 3 14.32 12.18 -6.90
C GLY A 3 13.15 11.26 -7.24
N VAL A 4 12.63 10.61 -6.19
CA VAL A 4 11.49 9.71 -6.28
C VAL A 4 10.53 10.00 -5.12
N LEU A 5 9.25 10.13 -5.42
CA LEU A 5 8.17 10.24 -4.44
C LEU A 5 7.46 8.89 -4.36
N ILE A 6 7.43 8.30 -3.16
CA ILE A 6 6.79 7.01 -2.92
C ILE A 6 5.64 7.21 -1.93
N ASN A 7 4.42 6.92 -2.38
CA ASN A 7 3.23 6.95 -1.52
C ASN A 7 2.87 5.54 -1.01
N ILE A 8 2.28 5.48 0.19
CA ILE A 8 1.75 4.25 0.77
C ILE A 8 0.21 4.26 0.78
N ALA A 9 -0.37 3.49 -0.15
CA ALA A 9 -1.80 3.24 -0.26
C ALA A 9 -2.22 2.00 0.57
N SER A 10 -3.10 1.16 0.02
CA SER A 10 -3.54 -0.13 0.56
C SER A 10 -4.29 -0.91 -0.51
N VAL A 11 -4.33 -2.24 -0.43
CA VAL A 11 -5.27 -3.05 -1.22
C VAL A 11 -6.74 -2.65 -1.00
N ALA A 12 -7.07 -2.02 0.13
CA ALA A 12 -8.39 -1.46 0.40
C ALA A 12 -8.77 -0.33 -0.58
N ALA A 13 -7.81 0.26 -1.29
CA ALA A 13 -8.10 1.21 -2.38
C ALA A 13 -8.91 0.58 -3.52
N PHE A 14 -8.79 -0.74 -3.71
CA PHE A 14 -9.40 -1.48 -4.81
C PHE A 14 -10.55 -2.37 -4.33
N ASN A 15 -10.46 -2.89 -3.10
CA ASN A 15 -11.45 -3.80 -2.54
C ASN A 15 -11.56 -3.62 -1.01
N ALA A 16 -12.11 -2.50 -0.57
CA ALA A 16 -12.34 -2.23 0.84
C ALA A 16 -13.44 -3.15 1.42
N PRO A 17 -13.19 -3.83 2.55
CA PRO A 17 -14.25 -4.54 3.28
C PRO A 17 -15.31 -3.59 3.83
N ASN A 18 -16.48 -4.15 4.17
CA ASN A 18 -17.52 -3.43 4.91
C ASN A 18 -16.93 -2.78 6.17
N GLY A 19 -17.33 -1.54 6.45
CA GLY A 19 -16.80 -0.76 7.57
C GLY A 19 -15.49 -0.01 7.29
N GLN A 20 -14.86 -0.20 6.12
CA GLN A 20 -13.65 0.54 5.72
C GLN A 20 -13.88 1.56 4.59
N ALA A 21 -15.11 2.06 4.40
CA ALA A 21 -15.42 2.98 3.31
C ALA A 21 -14.53 4.24 3.30
N VAL A 22 -14.34 4.89 4.46
CA VAL A 22 -13.49 6.08 4.58
C VAL A 22 -12.01 5.74 4.35
N TYR A 23 -11.54 4.63 4.91
CA TYR A 23 -10.16 4.17 4.71
C TYR A 23 -9.89 3.82 3.24
N GLY A 24 -10.77 3.03 2.62
CA GLY A 24 -10.73 2.68 1.20
C GLY A 24 -10.75 3.91 0.30
N ALA A 25 -11.68 4.85 0.52
CA ALA A 25 -11.74 6.11 -0.22
C ALA A 25 -10.44 6.93 -0.09
N SER A 26 -9.90 7.04 1.13
CA SER A 26 -8.64 7.75 1.35
C SER A 26 -7.48 7.13 0.56
N LYS A 27 -7.38 5.79 0.55
CA LYS A 27 -6.31 5.07 -0.13
C LYS A 27 -6.51 5.02 -1.64
N ALA A 28 -7.76 5.01 -2.13
CA ALA A 28 -8.09 5.18 -3.54
C ALA A 28 -7.69 6.59 -4.04
N GLY A 29 -7.89 7.62 -3.21
CA GLY A 29 -7.41 8.98 -3.50
C GLY A 29 -5.89 9.03 -3.71
N VAL A 30 -5.12 8.36 -2.83
CA VAL A 30 -3.66 8.26 -2.97
C VAL A 30 -3.26 7.54 -4.26
N VAL A 31 -3.91 6.42 -4.59
CA VAL A 31 -3.68 5.71 -5.86
C VAL A 31 -3.99 6.62 -7.06
N GLY A 32 -5.15 7.28 -7.05
CA GLY A 32 -5.59 8.18 -8.11
C GLY A 32 -4.68 9.40 -8.30
N ALA A 33 -4.01 9.86 -7.24
CA ALA A 33 -3.07 10.97 -7.30
C ALA A 33 -1.72 10.62 -7.97
N THR A 34 -1.37 9.32 -8.06
CA THR A 34 -0.05 8.88 -8.56
C THR A 34 0.27 9.41 -9.96
N LEU A 35 -0.63 9.17 -10.93
CA LEU A 35 -0.41 9.56 -12.33
C LEU A 35 -0.44 11.08 -12.57
N PRO A 36 -1.40 11.86 -12.04
CA PRO A 36 -1.36 13.31 -12.21
C PRO A 36 -0.12 13.91 -11.55
N LEU A 37 0.27 13.47 -10.34
CA LEU A 37 1.51 13.94 -9.70
C LEU A 37 2.75 13.57 -10.52
N ALA A 38 2.81 12.36 -11.09
CA ALA A 38 3.91 11.97 -11.98
C ALA A 38 4.02 12.92 -13.18
N ARG A 39 2.89 13.33 -13.77
CA ARG A 39 2.85 14.28 -14.90
C ARG A 39 3.30 15.68 -14.50
N ASP A 40 2.81 16.18 -13.36
CA ASP A 40 3.17 17.50 -12.84
C ASP A 40 4.66 17.59 -12.50
N LEU A 41 5.22 16.50 -11.97
CA LEU A 41 6.61 16.44 -11.51
C LEU A 41 7.63 15.99 -12.57
N ALA A 42 7.15 15.51 -13.73
CA ALA A 42 8.00 15.03 -14.82
C ALA A 42 9.04 16.08 -15.27
N ARG A 43 8.65 17.35 -15.36
CA ARG A 43 9.56 18.46 -15.76
C ARG A 43 10.72 18.69 -14.79
N TYR A 44 10.58 18.21 -13.54
CA TYR A 44 11.63 18.28 -12.53
C TYR A 44 12.47 17.00 -12.47
N GLY A 45 12.17 15.99 -13.30
CA GLY A 45 12.84 14.70 -13.30
C GLY A 45 12.59 13.90 -12.01
N ILE A 46 11.39 14.02 -11.43
CA ILE A 46 10.96 13.30 -10.23
C ILE A 46 9.94 12.24 -10.62
N ARG A 47 10.22 10.96 -10.29
CA ARG A 47 9.26 9.86 -10.45
C ARG A 47 8.26 9.84 -9.30
N VAL A 48 7.06 9.34 -9.56
CA VAL A 48 6.03 9.12 -8.53
C VAL A 48 5.51 7.69 -8.62
N VAL A 49 5.60 6.96 -7.52
CA VAL A 49 5.16 5.56 -7.40
C VAL A 49 4.30 5.40 -6.16
N THR A 50 3.30 4.53 -6.22
CA THR A 50 2.45 4.22 -5.08
C THR A 50 2.49 2.73 -4.80
N ILE A 51 2.82 2.35 -3.56
CA ILE A 51 2.77 0.98 -3.08
C ILE A 51 1.40 0.76 -2.42
N ALA A 52 0.72 -0.34 -2.72
CA ALA A 52 -0.54 -0.72 -2.10
C ALA A 52 -0.35 -2.01 -1.27
N PRO A 53 0.06 -1.92 0.01
CA PRO A 53 0.28 -3.09 0.84
C PRO A 53 -1.01 -3.87 1.10
N GLY A 54 -0.86 -5.20 1.19
CA GLY A 54 -1.84 -6.10 1.78
C GLY A 54 -1.75 -6.08 3.32
N LEU A 55 -1.83 -7.27 3.93
CA LEU A 55 -1.72 -7.41 5.38
C LEU A 55 -0.24 -7.54 5.81
N PHE A 56 0.23 -6.63 6.65
CA PHE A 56 1.61 -6.60 7.15
C PHE A 56 1.65 -6.58 8.68
N ASP A 57 2.67 -7.21 9.26
CA ASP A 57 2.84 -7.31 10.70
C ASP A 57 3.36 -5.99 11.27
N THR A 58 2.42 -5.16 11.69
CA THR A 58 2.63 -3.81 12.21
C THR A 58 1.64 -3.58 13.36
N PRO A 59 1.86 -2.58 14.24
CA PRO A 59 0.90 -2.25 15.29
C PRO A 59 -0.53 -2.01 14.76
N LEU A 60 -0.68 -1.47 13.54
CA LEU A 60 -1.97 -1.27 12.88
C LEU A 60 -2.70 -2.58 12.60
N ALA A 61 -1.99 -3.65 12.25
CA ALA A 61 -2.62 -4.96 12.08
C ALA A 61 -3.08 -5.57 13.41
N GLY A 62 -2.53 -5.11 14.54
CA GLY A 62 -2.98 -5.50 15.89
C GLY A 62 -4.32 -4.89 16.28
N THR A 63 -4.80 -3.88 15.56
CA THR A 63 -6.13 -3.28 15.79
C THR A 63 -7.23 -3.92 14.93
N MET A 64 -6.89 -4.88 14.08
CA MET A 64 -7.85 -5.61 13.25
C MET A 64 -8.42 -6.79 14.02
N ASP A 65 -9.67 -7.14 13.73
CA ASP A 65 -10.31 -8.34 14.27
C ASP A 65 -9.50 -9.61 13.92
N GLU A 66 -9.24 -10.45 14.92
CA GLU A 66 -8.42 -11.66 14.76
C GLU A 66 -9.09 -12.70 13.86
N ALA A 67 -10.41 -12.82 13.91
CA ALA A 67 -11.14 -13.78 13.07
C ALA A 67 -11.05 -13.39 11.59
N LEU A 68 -11.26 -12.10 11.28
CA LEU A 68 -11.07 -11.55 9.93
C LEU A 68 -9.63 -11.75 9.44
N THR A 69 -8.65 -11.47 10.31
CA THR A 69 -7.22 -11.64 10.00
C THR A 69 -6.89 -13.10 9.66
N ASN A 70 -7.36 -14.05 10.47
CA ASN A 70 -7.16 -15.47 10.25
C ASN A 70 -7.83 -15.99 8.98
N GLN A 71 -9.02 -15.46 8.64
CA GLN A 71 -9.70 -15.80 7.39
C GLN A 71 -8.90 -15.35 6.16
N LEU A 72 -8.39 -14.11 6.16
CA LEU A 72 -7.57 -13.57 5.08
C LEU A 72 -6.28 -14.37 4.88
N LEU A 73 -5.60 -14.72 5.98
CA LEU A 73 -4.38 -15.53 5.96
C LEU A 73 -4.62 -16.92 5.36
N ARG A 74 -5.71 -17.61 5.73
CA ARG A 74 -5.97 -18.97 5.28
C ARG A 74 -6.38 -19.04 3.80
N ARG A 75 -7.25 -18.15 3.33
CA ARG A 75 -7.82 -18.26 1.99
C ARG A 75 -6.99 -17.58 0.89
N ASN A 76 -6.49 -16.36 1.14
CA ASN A 76 -6.14 -15.47 0.03
C ASN A 76 -4.62 -15.21 -0.12
N LEU A 77 -3.81 -15.52 0.89
CA LEU A 77 -2.39 -15.15 0.90
C LEU A 77 -1.49 -16.35 0.58
N PHE A 78 -0.41 -16.09 -0.15
CA PHE A 78 0.80 -16.91 -0.16
C PHE A 78 2.02 -15.96 -0.17
N PRO A 79 2.98 -16.10 0.75
CA PRO A 79 3.01 -17.07 1.86
C PRO A 79 1.85 -16.87 2.86
N LYS A 80 1.47 -17.93 3.57
CA LYS A 80 0.32 -17.95 4.53
C LYS A 80 0.66 -17.23 5.85
N ARG A 81 1.13 -16.00 5.76
CA ARG A 81 1.54 -15.14 6.87
C ARG A 81 1.26 -13.68 6.54
N LYS A 82 1.35 -12.81 7.55
CA LYS A 82 1.46 -11.37 7.33
C LYS A 82 2.79 -11.09 6.61
N GLY A 83 2.78 -10.07 5.75
CA GLY A 83 4.01 -9.49 5.23
C GLY A 83 4.85 -8.91 6.37
N ARG A 84 6.17 -8.89 6.24
CA ARG A 84 7.06 -8.25 7.21
C ARG A 84 7.40 -6.84 6.74
N PRO A 85 7.52 -5.85 7.64
CA PRO A 85 7.82 -4.46 7.25
C PRO A 85 9.04 -4.32 6.33
N GLU A 86 10.06 -5.16 6.50
CA GLU A 86 11.28 -5.15 5.70
C GLU A 86 11.01 -5.51 4.22
N GLU A 87 9.92 -6.24 3.92
CA GLU A 87 9.54 -6.58 2.55
C GLU A 87 8.98 -5.34 1.80
N ILE A 88 8.32 -4.43 2.52
CA ILE A 88 7.99 -3.09 1.97
C ILE A 88 9.27 -2.26 1.84
N GLY A 89 10.16 -2.30 2.83
CA GLY A 89 11.45 -1.61 2.78
C GLY A 89 12.27 -1.99 1.54
N ALA A 90 12.34 -3.29 1.22
CA ALA A 90 13.02 -3.78 0.03
C ALA A 90 12.37 -3.27 -1.27
N LEU A 91 11.04 -3.19 -1.33
CA LEU A 91 10.35 -2.62 -2.50
C LEU A 91 10.59 -1.12 -2.62
N VAL A 92 10.59 -0.38 -1.51
CA VAL A 92 10.95 1.04 -1.48
C VAL A 92 12.37 1.24 -1.99
N GLN A 93 13.33 0.43 -1.53
CA GLN A 93 14.71 0.47 -2.01
C GLN A 93 14.78 0.22 -3.52
N HIS A 94 14.12 -0.82 -4.02
CA HIS A 94 14.09 -1.14 -5.44
C HIS A 94 13.51 0.01 -6.29
N ILE A 95 12.51 0.74 -5.78
CA ILE A 95 11.95 1.90 -6.48
C ILE A 95 12.94 3.07 -6.51
N CYS A 96 13.81 3.20 -5.51
CA CYS A 96 14.82 4.26 -5.43
C CYS A 96 16.07 3.99 -6.29
N GLU A 97 16.39 2.72 -6.55
CA GLU A 97 17.44 2.29 -7.49
C GLU A 97 17.11 2.67 -8.95
#